data_AF-K9VFK8-F1
#
_entry.id   AF-K9VFK8-F1
#
_cell.length_a   1.000
_cell.length_b   1.000
_cell.length_c   1.000
_cell.angle_alpha   90.00
_cell.angle_beta   90.00
_cell.angle_gamma   90.00
#
_symmetry.space_group_name_H-M   'P 1'
#
loop_
_entity.id
_entity.type
_entity.pdbx_description
1 polymer ?
#
loop_
_entity_poly.entity_id
_entity_poly.type
_entity_poly.pdbx_seq_one_letter_code
_entity_poly.pdbx_strand_id
1 'polypeptide(L)' 'MDFITDLFSGLGGVDYQLIVQVALLAAVVLSGPIVIFLLAAKGGDL' A
#
# COMPACT_ATOMS: atom_id res chain seq x y z
N MET A 1 -26.70 21.77 7.92
CA MET A 1 -26.58 20.31 8.01
C MET A 1 -25.66 19.78 6.91
N ASP A 2 -25.79 20.29 5.68
CA ASP A 2 -24.99 19.88 4.52
C ASP A 2 -23.45 19.99 4.69
N PHE A 3 -22.96 21.14 5.18
CA PHE A 3 -21.52 21.35 5.44
C PHE A 3 -20.92 20.39 6.49
N ILE A 4 -21.71 20.03 7.51
CA ILE A 4 -21.29 19.06 8.52
C ILE A 4 -21.32 17.66 7.90
N THR A 5 -22.35 17.32 7.13
CA THR A 5 -22.44 16.04 6.44
C THR A 5 -21.29 15.84 5.44
N ASP A 6 -20.89 16.86 4.69
CA ASP A 6 -19.74 16.79 3.74
C ASP A 6 -18.38 16.70 4.44
N LEU A 7 -18.20 17.38 5.57
CA LEU A 7 -16.96 17.27 6.36
C LEU A 7 -16.82 15.89 7.00
N PHE A 8 -17.92 15.30 7.49
CA PHE A 8 -17.91 13.99 8.14
C PHE A 8 -18.02 12.82 7.14
N SER A 9 -18.54 13.02 5.92
CA SER A 9 -18.51 11.99 4.85
C SER A 9 -17.10 11.81 4.28
N GLY A 10 -16.31 12.89 4.20
CA GLY A 10 -14.89 12.83 3.84
C GLY A 10 -13.99 12.13 4.87
N LEU A 11 -14.42 12.06 6.14
CA LEU A 11 -13.68 11.37 7.22
C LEU A 11 -14.28 10.01 7.62
N GLY A 12 -15.55 9.76 7.34
CA GLY A 12 -16.24 8.49 7.60
C GLY A 12 -16.17 7.46 6.45
N GLY A 13 -15.63 7.85 5.29
CA GLY A 13 -15.51 7.03 4.09
C GLY A 13 -14.19 6.28 3.92
N VAL A 14 -13.41 6.10 4.99
CA VAL A 14 -12.13 5.38 4.92
C VAL A 14 -12.38 3.88 4.90
N ASP A 15 -12.24 3.28 3.73
CA ASP A 15 -12.32 1.83 3.55
C ASP A 15 -11.03 1.16 4.05
N TYR A 16 -11.05 0.76 5.32
CA TYR A 16 -9.93 0.04 5.95
C TYR A 16 -9.65 -1.31 5.29
N GLN A 17 -10.66 -1.95 4.69
CA GLN A 17 -10.46 -3.20 3.96
C GLN A 17 -9.66 -2.95 2.68
N LEU A 18 -9.99 -1.91 1.91
CA LEU A 18 -9.23 -1.52 0.72
C LEU A 18 -7.79 -1.16 1.07
N ILE A 19 -7.58 -0.39 2.14
CA ILE A 19 -6.23 -0.01 2.59
C ILE A 19 -5.39 -1.24 2.91
N VAL A 20 -5.94 -2.18 3.67
CA VAL A 20 -5.23 -3.42 4.02
C VAL A 20 -4.97 -4.28 2.80
N GLN A 21 -5.93 -4.40 1.88
CA GLN A 21 -5.75 -5.16 0.64
C GLN A 21 -4.62 -4.60 -0.22
N VAL A 22 -4.58 -3.28 -0.42
CA VAL A 22 -3.54 -2.63 -1.21
C VAL A 22 -2.19 -2.70 -0.48
N ALA A 23 -2.16 -2.57 0.84
CA ALA A 23 -0.92 -2.71 1.62
C ALA A 23 -0.32 -4.12 1.49
N LEU A 24 -1.15 -5.16 1.61
CA LEU A 24 -0.71 -6.55 1.43
C LEU A 24 -0.29 -6.84 -0.01
N LEU A 25 -1.04 -6.34 -0.99
CA LEU A 25 -0.68 -6.46 -2.40
C LEU A 25 0.66 -5.78 -2.69
N ALA A 26 0.86 -4.56 -2.19
CA ALA A 26 2.12 -3.83 -2.34
C ALA A 26 3.29 -4.60 -1.73
N ALA A 27 3.11 -5.21 -0.55
CA ALA A 27 4.14 -6.03 0.09
C ALA A 27 4.56 -7.24 -0.77
N VAL A 28 3.60 -7.94 -1.37
CA VAL A 28 3.88 -9.09 -2.26
C VAL A 28 4.52 -8.64 -3.58
N VAL A 29 4.03 -7.56 -4.19
CA VAL A 29 4.59 -7.05 -5.45
C VAL A 29 6.01 -6.52 -5.24
N LEU A 30 6.28 -5.86 -4.11
CA LEU A 30 7.62 -5.38 -3.77
C LEU A 30 8.60 -6.49 -3.41
N SER A 31 8.15 -7.65 -2.91
CA SER A 31 9.07 -8.71 -2.50
C SER A 31 9.94 -9.22 -3.66
N GLY A 32 9.40 -9.27 -4.89
CA GLY A 32 10.15 -9.66 -6.09
C GLY A 32 11.35 -8.75 -6.40
N PRO A 33 11.13 -7.45 -6.70
CA PRO A 33 12.21 -6.52 -7.01
C PRO A 33 13.15 -6.28 -5.83
N ILE A 34 12.69 -6.40 -4.57
CA ILE A 34 13.57 -6.31 -3.40
C ILE A 34 14.64 -7.41 -3.44
N VAL A 35 14.27 -8.66 -3.74
CA VAL A 35 15.24 -9.76 -3.81
C VAL A 35 16.27 -9.49 -4.91
N ILE A 36 15.83 -9.09 -6.11
CA ILE A 36 16.73 -8.79 -7.23
C ILE A 36 17.66 -7.62 -6.88
N PHE A 37 17.12 -6.56 -6.28
CA PHE A 37 17.91 -5.40 -5.86
C PHE A 37 18.98 -5.78 -4.83
N LEU A 38 18.63 -6.61 -3.85
CA LEU A 38 19.57 -7.08 -2.83
C LEU A 38 20.62 -8.03 -3.40
N LEU A 39 20.27 -8.90 -4.36
CA LEU A 39 21.23 -9.78 -5.04
C LEU A 39 22.20 -8.97 -5.89
N ALA A 40 21.69 -8.01 -6.69
CA ALA A 40 22.52 -7.11 -7.48
C ALA A 40 23.48 -6.29 -6.60
N ALA A 41 23.00 -5.71 -5.50
CA ALA A 41 23.82 -4.91 -4.59
C ALA A 41 24.92 -5.72 -3.89
N LYS A 42 24.70 -7.03 -3.70
CA LYS A 42 25.68 -7.92 -3.05
C LYS A 42 26.59 -8.64 -4.06
N GLY A 43 26.45 -8.38 -5.36
CA GLY A 43 27.18 -9.11 -6.40
C GLY A 43 26.87 -10.62 -6.40
N GLY A 44 25.65 -10.98 -5.97
CA GLY A 44 25.16 -12.35 -6.04
C GLY A 44 24.79 -12.74 -7.48
N ASP A 45 24.54 -14.03 -7.69
CA ASP A 45 24.01 -14.51 -8.96
C ASP A 45 22.56 -14.04 -9.12
N LEU A 46 22.27 -13.37 -10.25
CA LEU A 46 21.00 -12.72 -10.53
C LEU A 46 19.98 -13.69 -11.14
#